data_AF-A0A1H1NM77-F1
#
_entry.id   AF-A0A1H1NM77-F1
#
_cell.length_a   1.000
_cell.length_b   1.000
_cell.length_c   1.000
_cell.angle_alpha   90.00
_cell.angle_beta   90.00
_cell.angle_gamma   90.00
#
_symmetry.space_group_name_H-M   'P 1'
#
loop_
_entity.id
_entity.type
_entity.pdbx_description
1 polymer ?
#
loop_
_entity_poly.entity_id
_entity_poly.type
_entity_poly.pdbx_seq_one_letter_code
_entity_poly.pdbx_strand_id
1 'polypeptide(L)'
;MTSWQLTPAGIQKTLVDTSAEVETLAAAITTMATAISEPLQTGCGFDGIVSGAVVGFLDEQVASRVQPAMNRYGAALQATACATNAYLTGDEEMAISTLAATEKAADTGDFSAIGGGA
;
A
#
# COMPACT_ATOMS: atom_id res chain seq x y z
N MET A 1 23.11 26.07 -3.00
CA MET A 1 22.27 24.89 -2.75
C MET A 1 21.01 25.38 -2.07
N THR A 2 19.97 25.65 -2.86
CA THR A 2 18.67 26.10 -2.33
C THR A 2 18.11 24.96 -1.50
N SER A 3 17.86 25.22 -0.22
CA SER A 3 17.21 24.28 0.68
C SER A 3 15.97 23.68 -0.01
N TRP A 4 15.70 22.40 0.23
CA TRP A 4 14.44 21.77 -0.18
C TRP A 4 13.27 22.62 0.33
N GLN A 5 12.67 23.40 -0.56
CA GLN A 5 11.41 24.08 -0.27
C GLN A 5 10.29 23.09 -0.52
N LEU A 6 9.94 22.37 0.54
CA LEU A 6 8.73 21.56 0.61
C LEU A 6 7.53 22.51 0.54
N THR A 7 7.08 22.83 -0.67
CA THR A 7 5.83 23.58 -0.84
C THR A 7 4.66 22.63 -0.59
N PRO A 8 3.62 23.05 0.16
CA PRO A 8 2.46 22.20 0.43
C PRO A 8 1.78 21.66 -0.84
N ALA A 9 1.71 22.49 -1.88
CA ALA A 9 1.18 22.10 -3.20
C ALA A 9 2.04 21.02 -3.88
N GLY A 10 3.37 21.08 -3.74
CA GLY A 10 4.28 20.07 -4.26
C GLY A 10 4.11 18.73 -3.54
N ILE A 11 4.00 18.75 -2.21
CA ILE A 11 3.74 17.54 -1.40
C ILE A 11 2.40 16.91 -1.79
N GLN A 12 1.34 17.72 -1.90
CA GLN A 12 0.01 17.22 -2.24
C GLN A 12 -0.02 16.60 -3.64
N LYS A 13 0.67 17.20 -4.61
CA LYS A 13 0.81 16.59 -5.94
C LYS A 13 1.52 15.23 -5.87
N THR A 14 2.65 15.15 -5.16
CA THR A 14 3.39 13.88 -5.02
C THR A 14 2.56 12.81 -4.31
N LEU A 15 1.77 13.18 -3.30
CA LEU A 15 0.86 12.26 -2.62
C LEU A 15 -0.21 11.71 -3.58
N VAL A 16 -0.85 12.59 -4.37
CA VAL A 16 -1.88 12.20 -5.35
C VAL A 16 -1.30 11.32 -6.46
N ASP A 17 -0.14 11.70 -7.00
CA ASP A 17 0.52 10.89 -8.03
C ASP A 17 0.88 9.50 -7.49
N THR A 18 1.43 9.45 -6.27
CA THR A 18 1.84 8.19 -5.63
C THR A 18 0.64 7.32 -5.26
N SER A 19 -0.49 7.90 -4.83
CA SER A 19 -1.71 7.12 -4.56
C SER A 19 -2.28 6.49 -5.84
N ALA A 20 -2.29 7.22 -6.95
CA ALA A 20 -2.77 6.70 -8.24
C ALA A 20 -1.90 5.54 -8.77
N GLU A 21 -0.58 5.63 -8.62
CA GLU A 21 0.34 4.55 -8.97
C GLU A 21 0.16 3.32 -8.07
N VAL A 22 -0.09 3.53 -6.77
CA VAL A 22 -0.38 2.44 -5.82
C VAL A 22 -1.70 1.74 -6.17
N GLU A 23 -2.75 2.48 -6.52
CA GLU A 23 -4.02 1.90 -6.99
C GLU A 23 -3.84 1.09 -8.29
N THR A 24 -3.05 1.62 -9.23
CA THR A 24 -2.72 0.92 -10.48
C THR A 24 -1.98 -0.39 -10.21
N LEU A 25 -1.01 -0.37 -9.29
CA LEU A 25 -0.29 -1.56 -8.87
C LEU A 25 -1.24 -2.57 -8.22
N ALA A 26 -2.10 -2.14 -7.29
CA ALA A 26 -3.08 -3.00 -6.64
C ALA A 26 -4.05 -3.67 -7.63
N ALA A 27 -4.50 -2.92 -8.64
CA ALA A 27 -5.34 -3.44 -9.72
C ALA A 27 -4.60 -4.47 -10.59
N ALA A 28 -3.33 -4.22 -10.91
CA ALA A 28 -2.50 -5.17 -11.65
C ALA A 28 -2.31 -6.48 -10.88
N ILE A 29 -2.06 -6.42 -9.57
CA ILE A 29 -1.95 -7.58 -8.67
C ILE A 29 -3.25 -8.40 -8.68
N THR A 30 -4.39 -7.72 -8.52
CA THR A 30 -5.71 -8.37 -8.51
C THR A 30 -5.98 -9.06 -9.85
N THR A 31 -5.62 -8.39 -10.95
CA THR A 31 -5.75 -8.92 -12.30
C THR A 31 -4.86 -10.14 -12.53
N MET A 32 -3.62 -10.14 -12.02
CA MET A 32 -2.75 -11.30 -12.10
C MET A 32 -3.33 -12.50 -11.32
N ALA A 33 -3.88 -12.25 -10.14
CA ALA A 33 -4.50 -13.30 -9.34
C ALA A 33 -5.69 -13.93 -10.10
N THR A 34 -6.60 -13.13 -10.64
CA THR A 34 -7.80 -13.63 -11.36
C THR A 34 -7.47 -14.24 -12.72
N ALA A 35 -6.64 -13.58 -13.53
CA ALA A 35 -6.31 -14.03 -14.89
C ALA A 35 -5.44 -15.30 -14.94
N ILE A 36 -4.77 -15.67 -13.84
CA ILE A 36 -3.92 -16.87 -13.79
C ILE A 36 -4.61 -18.00 -13.04
N SER A 37 -5.24 -17.73 -11.90
CA SER A 37 -5.86 -18.80 -11.08
C SER A 37 -7.08 -19.43 -11.74
N GLU A 38 -7.96 -18.63 -12.35
CA GLU A 38 -9.20 -19.11 -12.97
C GLU A 38 -8.93 -20.03 -14.18
N PRO A 39 -8.05 -19.68 -15.14
CA PRO A 39 -7.74 -20.57 -16.27
C PRO A 39 -6.97 -21.83 -15.87
N LEU A 40 -6.14 -21.77 -14.82
CA LEU A 40 -5.43 -22.94 -14.30
C LEU A 40 -6.39 -23.93 -13.62
N GLN A 41 -7.40 -23.44 -12.92
CA GLN A 41 -8.42 -24.29 -12.29
C GLN A 41 -9.36 -24.92 -13.32
N THR A 42 -9.70 -24.18 -14.38
CA THR A 42 -10.64 -24.63 -15.42
C THR A 42 -9.99 -25.44 -16.55
N GLY A 43 -8.71 -25.19 -16.86
CA GLY A 43 -7.99 -25.77 -18.00
C GLY A 43 -7.12 -27.00 -17.70
N CYS A 44 -6.63 -27.18 -16.47
CA CYS A 44 -5.66 -28.23 -16.14
C CYS A 44 -6.27 -29.61 -15.84
N GLY A 45 -7.17 -30.09 -16.70
CA GLY A 45 -7.91 -31.34 -16.52
C GLY A 45 -7.16 -32.48 -15.81
N PHE A 46 -7.84 -33.06 -14.81
CA PHE A 46 -7.57 -34.32 -14.08
C PHE A 46 -6.32 -34.46 -13.19
N ASP A 47 -5.34 -33.57 -13.18
CA ASP A 47 -4.31 -33.57 -12.11
C ASP A 47 -4.17 -32.18 -11.48
N GLY A 48 -5.13 -31.87 -10.60
CA GLY A 48 -5.23 -30.60 -9.87
C GLY A 48 -4.06 -30.32 -8.92
N ILE A 49 -3.06 -31.22 -8.84
CA ILE A 49 -1.86 -31.03 -8.04
C ILE A 49 -1.03 -29.87 -8.61
N VAL A 50 -0.84 -29.80 -9.93
CA VAL A 50 -0.02 -28.73 -10.55
C VAL A 50 -0.76 -27.39 -10.50
N SER A 51 -2.06 -27.36 -10.80
CA SER A 51 -2.84 -26.13 -10.69
C SER A 51 -2.94 -25.65 -9.24
N GLY A 52 -3.15 -26.55 -8.28
CA GLY A 52 -3.17 -26.25 -6.85
C GLY A 52 -1.82 -25.74 -6.33
N ALA A 53 -0.70 -26.30 -6.79
CA ALA A 53 0.63 -25.83 -6.43
C ALA A 53 0.92 -24.42 -6.99
N VAL A 54 0.51 -24.13 -8.23
CA VAL A 54 0.70 -22.81 -8.83
C VAL A 54 -0.19 -21.76 -8.16
N VAL A 55 -1.45 -22.09 -7.89
CA VAL A 55 -2.36 -21.20 -7.14
C VAL A 55 -1.83 -20.95 -5.73
N GLY A 56 -1.42 -21.99 -5.00
CA GLY A 56 -0.83 -21.85 -3.67
C GLY A 56 0.44 -21.01 -3.66
N PHE A 57 1.30 -21.15 -4.67
CA PHE A 57 2.47 -20.29 -4.83
C PHE A 57 2.08 -18.82 -5.05
N LEU A 58 1.09 -18.55 -5.90
CA LEU A 58 0.63 -17.18 -6.18
C LEU A 58 0.00 -16.55 -4.93
N ASP A 59 -0.85 -17.29 -4.22
CA ASP A 59 -1.45 -16.83 -2.97
C ASP A 59 -0.37 -16.51 -1.92
N GLU A 60 0.67 -17.35 -1.81
CA GLU A 60 1.81 -17.09 -0.93
C GLU A 60 2.57 -15.84 -1.36
N GLN A 61 2.84 -15.62 -2.65
CA GLN A 61 3.51 -14.41 -3.11
C GLN A 61 2.69 -13.15 -2.83
N VAL A 62 1.37 -13.22 -3.01
CA VAL A 62 0.47 -12.11 -2.69
C VAL A 62 0.51 -11.79 -1.20
N ALA A 63 0.35 -12.81 -0.35
CA ALA A 63 0.33 -12.63 1.10
C ALA A 63 1.68 -12.18 1.68
N SER A 64 2.80 -12.74 1.19
CA SER A 64 4.13 -12.54 1.80
C SER A 64 4.91 -11.35 1.26
N ARG A 65 4.65 -10.93 0.02
CA ARG A 65 5.41 -9.84 -0.63
C ARG A 65 4.54 -8.67 -1.00
N VAL A 66 3.41 -8.95 -1.62
CA VAL A 66 2.59 -7.91 -2.23
C VAL A 66 1.79 -7.14 -1.18
N GLN A 67 1.05 -7.84 -0.31
CA GLN A 67 0.25 -7.21 0.73
C GLN A 67 1.12 -6.37 1.70
N PRO A 68 2.28 -6.86 2.20
CA PRO A 68 3.14 -6.04 3.06
C PRO A 68 3.72 -4.83 2.35
N ALA A 69 4.03 -4.93 1.05
CA ALA A 69 4.45 -3.77 0.26
C ALA A 69 3.32 -2.74 0.17
N MET A 70 2.09 -3.17 -0.12
CA MET A 70 0.92 -2.28 -0.18
C MET A 70 0.62 -1.61 1.15
N ASN A 71 0.75 -2.33 2.27
CA ASN A 71 0.61 -1.75 3.61
C ASN A 71 1.65 -0.66 3.86
N ARG A 72 2.92 -0.88 3.47
CA ARG A 72 4.00 0.12 3.57
C ARG A 72 3.72 1.36 2.74
N TYR A 73 3.25 1.20 1.50
CA TYR A 73 2.90 2.34 0.65
C TYR A 73 1.72 3.13 1.22
N GLY A 74 0.65 2.44 1.65
CA GLY A 74 -0.51 3.06 2.28
C GLY A 74 -0.16 3.83 3.55
N ALA A 75 0.64 3.22 4.43
CA ALA A 75 1.10 3.84 5.66
C ALA A 75 1.93 5.10 5.37
N ALA A 76 2.89 5.03 4.45
CA ALA A 76 3.74 6.16 4.09
C ALA A 76 2.92 7.32 3.49
N LEU A 77 1.99 7.03 2.58
CA LEU A 77 1.10 8.03 1.98
C LEU A 77 0.24 8.72 3.05
N GLN A 78 -0.46 7.93 3.86
CA GLN A 78 -1.41 8.44 4.83
C GLN A 78 -0.73 9.20 5.96
N ALA A 79 0.39 8.67 6.48
CA ALA A 79 1.18 9.36 7.49
C ALA A 79 1.78 10.67 6.96
N THR A 80 2.27 10.69 5.72
CA THR A 80 2.81 11.92 5.12
C THR A 80 1.72 12.96 4.92
N ALA A 81 0.53 12.57 4.45
CA ALA A 81 -0.60 13.48 4.31
C ALA A 81 -1.06 14.04 5.66
N CYS A 82 -1.21 13.17 6.66
CA CYS A 82 -1.68 13.54 8.00
C CYS A 82 -0.64 14.41 8.73
N ALA A 83 0.64 14.06 8.69
CA ALA A 83 1.72 14.86 9.25
C ALA A 83 1.84 16.22 8.55
N THR A 84 1.70 16.30 7.23
CA THR A 84 1.72 17.57 6.49
C THR A 84 0.56 18.48 6.92
N ASN A 85 -0.64 17.93 7.04
CA ASN A 85 -1.80 18.68 7.53
C ASN A 85 -1.59 19.17 8.97
N ALA A 86 -1.10 18.30 9.85
CA ALA A 86 -0.79 18.64 11.24
C ALA A 86 0.25 19.76 11.35
N TYR A 87 1.32 19.69 10.55
CA TYR A 87 2.31 20.77 10.43
C TYR A 87 1.69 22.09 9.94
N LEU A 88 0.80 22.05 8.95
CA LEU A 88 0.13 23.26 8.44
C LEU A 88 -0.82 23.88 9.45
N THR A 89 -1.44 23.07 10.32
CA THR A 89 -2.31 23.55 11.40
C THR A 89 -1.52 23.97 12.66
N GLY A 90 -0.19 23.84 12.66
CA GLY A 90 0.68 24.17 13.80
C GLY A 90 0.68 23.12 14.92
N ASP A 91 0.21 21.91 14.64
CA ASP A 91 0.19 20.78 15.57
C ASP A 91 1.36 19.82 15.27
N GLU A 92 2.56 20.23 15.69
CA GLU A 92 3.78 19.45 15.45
C GLU A 92 3.81 18.13 16.23
N GLU A 93 3.12 18.06 17.36
CA GLU A 93 3.05 16.86 18.20
C GLU A 93 2.19 15.77 17.53
N MET A 94 1.10 16.16 16.89
CA MET A 94 0.32 15.27 16.02
C MET A 94 1.13 14.81 14.80
N ALA A 95 1.95 15.68 14.20
CA ALA A 95 2.81 15.30 13.08
C ALA A 95 3.85 14.23 13.49
N ILE A 96 4.50 14.40 14.65
CA ILE A 96 5.50 13.46 15.17
C ILE A 96 4.86 12.13 15.55
N SER A 97 3.75 12.15 16.28
CA SER A 97 3.04 10.92 16.69
C SER A 97 2.52 10.12 15.50
N THR A 98 2.02 10.80 14.47
CA THR A 98 1.64 10.19 13.19
C THR A 98 2.84 9.50 12.54
N LEU A 99 3.98 10.21 12.40
CA LEU A 99 5.18 9.61 11.81
C LEU A 99 5.68 8.40 12.62
N ALA A 100 5.64 8.46 13.95
CA ALA A 100 6.02 7.36 14.82
C ALA A 100 5.09 6.13 14.69
N ALA A 101 3.80 6.33 14.42
CA ALA A 101 2.85 5.25 14.21
C ALA A 101 2.94 4.59 12.81
N THR A 102 3.61 5.24 11.86
CA THR A 102 3.74 4.78 10.46
C THR A 102 4.35 3.39 10.35
N GLU A 103 5.42 3.11 11.10
CA GLU A 103 6.12 1.82 11.01
C GLU A 103 5.21 0.66 11.42
N LYS A 104 4.46 0.83 12.50
CA LYS A 104 3.49 -0.16 12.95
C LYS A 104 2.36 -0.36 11.92
N ALA A 105 1.84 0.73 11.36
CA ALA A 105 0.82 0.65 10.33
C ALA A 105 1.34 -0.02 9.04
N ALA A 106 2.59 0.23 8.68
CA ALA A 106 3.25 -0.36 7.53
C ALA A 106 3.42 -1.88 7.66
N ASP A 107 3.72 -2.36 8.87
CA ASP A 107 3.88 -3.80 9.13
C ASP A 107 2.55 -4.53 9.33
N THR A 108 1.57 -3.89 9.98
CA THR A 108 0.30 -4.54 10.35
C THR A 108 -0.84 -4.31 9.36
N GLY A 109 -0.76 -3.26 8.54
CA GLY A 109 -1.88 -2.76 7.75
C GLY A 109 -2.98 -2.07 8.57
N ASP A 110 -2.76 -1.85 9.87
CA ASP A 110 -3.68 -1.09 10.72
C ASP A 110 -3.34 0.41 10.68
N PHE A 111 -4.15 1.17 9.94
CA PHE A 111 -3.96 2.60 9.74
C PHE A 111 -4.64 3.48 10.81
N SER A 112 -5.30 2.89 11.81
CA SER A 112 -6.10 3.64 12.81
C SER A 112 -5.30 4.72 13.56
N ALA A 113 -4.02 4.46 13.82
CA ALA A 113 -3.13 5.38 14.54
C ALA A 113 -2.58 6.54 13.68
N ILE A 114 -2.72 6.50 12.35
CA ILE A 114 -2.25 7.52 11.41
C ILE A 114 -3.39 8.18 10.63
N GLY A 115 -4.61 8.10 11.17
CA GLY A 115 -5.81 8.73 10.62
C GLY A 115 -6.78 7.79 9.91
N GLY A 116 -6.72 6.48 10.18
CA GLY A 116 -7.53 5.47 9.50
C GLY A 116 -8.79 5.02 10.25
N GLY A 117 -9.90 5.68 9.97
CA GLY A 117 -11.17 4.98 9.76
C GLY A 117 -11.73 5.47 8.43
N ALA A 118 -12.19 4.56 7.58
CA ALA A 118 -12.92 4.90 6.36
C ALA A 118 -14.04 5.94 6.62
#